data_AF-A0A1B6L8D7-F1
#
_entry.id   AF-A0A1B6L8D7-F1
#
_cell.length_a   1.000
_cell.length_b   1.000
_cell.length_c   1.000
_cell.angle_alpha   90.00
_cell.angle_beta   90.00
_cell.angle_gamma   90.00
#
_symmetry.space_group_name_H-M   'P 1'
#
loop_
_entity.id
_entity.type
_entity.pdbx_description
1 polymer ?
#
loop_
_entity_poly.entity_id
_entity_poly.type
_entity_poly.pdbx_seq_one_letter_code
_entity_poly.pdbx_strand_id
1 'polypeptide(L)'
;MPRVKASPKKCVKPTNPQSSWVFLLKGEAFEVPEGYAGSGTPDVVQLRHPQSGAPAMFLFSPGDSLIQEVLTFSENKRSWFIDDSVKSDGKMHLSTPIDPIFLVLPYLRKSQLACPLDQILKDDEFPETER
;
A
#
# COMPACT_ATOMS: atom_id res chain seq x y z
N MET A 1 19.80 1.89 54.95
CA MET A 1 18.45 2.01 54.34
C MET A 1 18.19 0.77 53.48
N PRO A 2 17.08 0.03 53.62
CA PRO A 2 16.85 -1.23 52.93
C PRO A 2 16.39 -1.01 51.47
N ARG A 3 17.00 -1.71 50.51
CA ARG A 3 16.65 -1.67 49.09
C ARG A 3 15.41 -2.53 48.82
N VAL A 4 14.27 -1.90 48.62
CA VAL A 4 13.01 -2.56 48.25
C VAL A 4 13.16 -3.14 46.84
N LYS A 5 13.14 -4.47 46.72
CA LYS A 5 13.06 -5.16 45.43
C LYS A 5 11.61 -5.15 44.96
N ALA A 6 11.26 -4.24 44.05
CA ALA A 6 9.97 -4.30 43.37
C ALA A 6 9.99 -5.46 42.36
N SER A 7 9.05 -6.39 42.51
CA SER A 7 8.79 -7.48 41.57
C SER A 7 8.35 -6.91 40.21
N PRO A 8 8.76 -7.52 39.07
CA PRO A 8 8.40 -7.02 37.75
C PRO A 8 6.88 -7.04 37.58
N LYS A 9 6.31 -5.87 37.30
CA LYS A 9 4.88 -5.74 36.98
C LYS A 9 4.62 -6.56 35.71
N LYS A 10 3.63 -7.45 35.80
CA LYS A 10 3.17 -8.36 34.75
C LYS A 10 2.95 -7.56 33.45
N CYS A 11 3.67 -7.91 32.37
CA CYS A 11 3.38 -7.38 31.04
C CYS A 11 1.91 -7.66 30.71
N VAL A 12 1.13 -6.60 30.53
CA VAL A 12 -0.23 -6.68 30.02
C VAL A 12 -0.11 -7.27 28.62
N LYS A 13 -0.74 -8.44 28.40
CA LYS A 13 -0.81 -9.04 27.07
C LYS A 13 -1.58 -8.06 26.18
N PRO A 14 -1.06 -7.66 25.01
CA PRO A 14 -1.79 -6.76 24.13
C PRO A 14 -3.11 -7.45 23.75
N THR A 15 -4.20 -6.79 24.13
CA THR A 15 -5.57 -7.09 23.69
C THR A 15 -5.56 -7.08 22.16
N ASN A 16 -6.07 -8.16 21.58
CA ASN A 16 -6.34 -8.43 20.16
C ASN A 16 -5.64 -7.48 19.16
N PRO A 17 -4.64 -7.93 18.37
CA PRO A 17 -3.99 -7.05 17.40
C PRO A 17 -5.00 -6.65 16.32
N GLN A 18 -5.68 -5.52 16.50
CA GLN A 18 -6.25 -4.81 15.37
C GLN A 18 -5.07 -4.52 14.45
N SER A 19 -5.12 -5.08 13.24
CA SER A 19 -4.10 -4.84 12.23
C SER A 19 -4.25 -3.39 11.74
N SER A 20 -3.73 -2.45 12.52
CA SER A 20 -3.62 -1.05 12.13
C SER A 20 -2.43 -0.89 11.21
N TRP A 21 -2.54 0.01 10.24
CA TRP A 21 -1.44 0.39 9.37
C TRP A 21 -1.15 1.88 9.52
N VAL A 22 0.13 2.23 9.60
CA VAL A 22 0.57 3.63 9.58
C VAL A 22 0.90 3.97 8.14
N PHE A 23 0.27 5.02 7.62
CA PHE A 23 0.30 5.40 6.23
C PHE A 23 0.57 6.91 6.12
N LEU A 24 1.54 7.28 5.28
CA LEU A 24 1.77 8.64 4.82
C LEU A 24 1.24 8.70 3.39
N LEU A 25 0.02 9.22 3.22
CA LEU A 25 -0.58 9.45 1.91
C LEU A 25 -0.41 10.90 1.49
N LYS A 26 -0.16 11.10 0.19
CA LYS A 26 -0.29 12.42 -0.42
C LYS A 26 -1.78 12.76 -0.56
N GLY A 27 -2.18 13.97 -0.16
CA GLY A 27 -3.60 14.39 -0.10
C GLY A 27 -4.38 14.22 -1.41
N GLU A 28 -3.69 14.34 -2.55
CA GLU A 28 -4.23 14.11 -3.91
C GLU A 28 -4.87 12.72 -4.07
N ALA A 29 -4.47 11.72 -3.27
CA ALA A 29 -5.07 10.38 -3.29
C ALA A 29 -6.55 10.35 -2.88
N PHE A 30 -7.02 11.39 -2.18
CA PHE A 30 -8.40 11.54 -1.73
C PHE A 30 -9.20 12.53 -2.57
N GLU A 31 -8.59 13.12 -3.61
CA GLU A 31 -9.31 14.02 -4.50
C GLU A 31 -10.33 13.22 -5.32
N VAL A 32 -11.59 13.58 -5.14
CA VAL A 32 -12.71 12.98 -5.86
C VAL A 32 -13.02 13.87 -7.06
N PRO A 33 -12.99 13.33 -8.29
CA PRO A 33 -13.34 14.11 -9.48
C PRO A 33 -14.76 14.69 -9.39
N GLU A 34 -14.95 15.92 -9.89
CA GLU A 34 -16.27 16.55 -9.93
C GLU A 34 -17.25 15.69 -10.74
N GLY A 35 -18.36 15.29 -10.11
CA GLY A 35 -19.37 14.42 -10.72
C GLY A 35 -19.17 12.92 -10.50
N TYR A 36 -18.13 12.48 -9.78
CA TYR A 36 -17.98 11.08 -9.39
C TYR A 36 -19.00 10.69 -8.31
N ALA A 37 -19.93 9.80 -8.67
CA ALA A 37 -20.99 9.31 -7.78
C ALA A 37 -20.59 8.06 -6.96
N GLY A 38 -19.34 7.61 -7.08
CA GLY A 38 -18.82 6.43 -6.37
C GLY A 38 -18.34 6.74 -4.95
N SER A 39 -17.80 5.72 -4.30
CA SER A 39 -17.15 5.88 -2.99
C SER A 39 -15.92 6.78 -3.13
N GLY A 40 -15.83 7.85 -2.33
CA GLY A 40 -14.64 8.72 -2.28
C GLY A 40 -13.41 8.07 -1.61
N THR A 41 -13.42 6.76 -1.46
CA THR A 41 -12.32 5.99 -0.87
C THR A 41 -11.37 5.51 -1.97
N PRO A 42 -10.06 5.75 -1.86
CA PRO A 42 -9.11 5.19 -2.79
C PRO A 42 -9.06 3.67 -2.67
N ASP A 43 -8.77 2.98 -3.78
CA ASP A 43 -8.71 1.52 -3.85
C ASP A 43 -7.26 1.04 -3.78
N VAL A 44 -7.01 -0.04 -3.06
CA VAL A 44 -5.67 -0.63 -2.90
C VAL A 44 -5.62 -1.93 -3.67
N VAL A 45 -4.83 -1.97 -4.73
CA VAL A 45 -4.71 -3.14 -5.61
C VAL A 45 -3.29 -3.68 -5.64
N GLN A 46 -3.16 -4.97 -5.95
CA GLN A 46 -1.88 -5.62 -6.12
C GLN A 46 -1.61 -5.80 -7.62
N LEU A 47 -0.53 -5.19 -8.12
CA LEU A 47 -0.10 -5.29 -9.52
C LEU A 47 1.35 -5.78 -9.60
N ARG A 48 1.78 -6.07 -10.82
CA ARG A 48 3.15 -6.45 -11.12
C ARG A 48 4.09 -5.24 -11.04
N HIS A 49 5.16 -5.33 -10.26
CA HIS A 49 6.19 -4.31 -10.22
C HIS A 49 6.90 -4.22 -11.59
N PRO A 50 7.01 -3.03 -12.20
CA PRO A 50 7.41 -2.90 -13.60
C PRO A 50 8.85 -3.34 -13.89
N GLN A 51 9.75 -3.17 -12.91
CA GLN A 51 11.15 -3.61 -13.04
C GLN A 51 11.41 -5.06 -12.62
N SER A 52 10.92 -5.49 -11.44
CA SER A 52 11.25 -6.80 -10.86
C SER A 52 10.25 -7.90 -11.22
N GLY A 53 9.05 -7.55 -11.67
CA GLY A 53 7.98 -8.52 -11.93
C GLY A 53 7.32 -9.10 -10.68
N ALA A 54 7.75 -8.70 -9.48
CA ALA A 54 7.21 -9.16 -8.21
C ALA A 54 5.86 -8.49 -7.87
N PRO A 55 5.05 -9.07 -6.98
CA PRO A 55 3.86 -8.41 -6.45
C PRO A 55 4.20 -7.08 -5.76
N ALA A 56 3.53 -6.00 -6.14
CA ALA A 56 3.63 -4.70 -5.50
C ALA A 56 2.23 -4.11 -5.28
N MET A 57 2.11 -3.29 -4.23
CA MET A 57 0.85 -2.64 -3.86
C MET A 57 0.77 -1.26 -4.47
N PHE A 58 -0.38 -0.94 -5.06
CA PHE A 58 -0.68 0.36 -5.65
C PHE A 58 -2.00 0.88 -5.09
N LEU A 59 -2.13 2.20 -5.05
CA LEU A 59 -3.29 2.93 -4.61
C LEU A 59 -3.85 3.72 -5.79
N PHE A 60 -5.14 3.53 -6.07
CA PHE A 60 -5.87 4.24 -7.11
C PHE A 60 -6.78 5.27 -6.45
N SER A 61 -6.71 6.51 -6.93
CA SER A 61 -7.65 7.54 -6.50
C SER A 61 -9.07 7.21 -6.97
N PRO A 62 -10.09 7.76 -6.31
CA PRO A 62 -11.47 7.65 -6.79
C PRO A 62 -11.58 8.12 -8.25
N GLY A 63 -12.08 7.26 -9.14
CA GLY A 63 -12.16 7.53 -10.58
C GLY A 63 -10.86 7.31 -11.37
N ASP A 64 -9.89 6.58 -10.78
CA ASP A 64 -8.67 6.09 -11.43
C ASP A 64 -7.81 7.18 -12.09
N SER A 65 -7.90 8.41 -11.58
CA SER A 65 -7.21 9.59 -12.12
C SER A 65 -5.72 9.64 -11.76
N LEU A 66 -5.36 9.07 -10.61
CA LEU A 66 -4.01 9.05 -10.07
C LEU A 66 -3.70 7.66 -9.54
N ILE A 67 -2.51 7.18 -9.90
CA ILE A 67 -1.95 5.93 -9.40
C ILE A 67 -0.77 6.27 -8.51
N GLN A 68 -0.71 5.66 -7.33
CA GLN A 68 0.40 5.80 -6.40
C GLN A 68 0.95 4.42 -6.05
N GLU A 69 2.27 4.27 -6.07
CA GLU A 69 2.91 3.08 -5.52
C GLU A 69 2.93 3.16 -3.99
N VAL A 70 2.78 2.00 -3.32
CA VAL A 70 2.84 1.91 -1.86
C VAL A 70 4.18 1.30 -1.45
N LEU A 71 5.05 2.14 -0.88
CA LEU A 71 6.35 1.74 -0.37
C LEU A 71 6.26 1.43 1.12
N THR A 72 6.92 0.35 1.56
CA THR A 72 6.99 -0.02 2.98
C THR A 72 8.37 0.31 3.53
N PHE A 73 8.43 1.26 4.46
CA PHE A 73 9.58 1.48 5.31
C PHE A 73 9.53 0.51 6.50
N SER A 74 10.57 -0.31 6.62
CA SER A 74 10.72 -1.25 7.73
C SER A 74 12.16 -1.28 8.23
N GLU A 75 12.36 -1.11 9.52
CA GLU A 75 13.67 -1.18 10.17
C GLU A 75 13.58 -2.01 11.45
N ASN A 76 14.69 -2.65 11.82
CA ASN A 76 14.77 -3.47 13.01
C ASN A 76 14.59 -2.64 14.29
N LYS A 77 13.92 -3.23 15.29
CA LYS A 77 13.76 -2.67 16.65
C LYS A 77 13.01 -1.33 16.70
N ARG A 78 11.93 -1.19 15.92
CA ARG A 78 11.00 -0.05 15.96
C ARG A 78 9.60 -0.48 16.39
N SER A 79 8.84 0.45 16.97
CA SER A 79 7.44 0.28 17.33
C SER A 79 6.71 1.62 17.29
N TRP A 80 5.42 1.61 16.98
CA TRP A 80 4.57 2.80 17.05
C TRP A 80 3.75 2.78 18.33
N PHE A 81 3.66 3.94 18.99
CA PHE A 81 2.69 4.19 20.06
C PHE A 81 1.58 5.05 19.43
N ILE A 82 0.38 4.49 19.34
CA ILE A 82 -0.79 5.10 18.71
C ILE A 82 -1.86 5.20 19.79
N ASP A 83 -2.07 6.40 20.31
CA ASP A 83 -2.95 6.67 21.45
C ASP A 83 -2.65 5.70 22.63
N ASP A 84 -3.62 4.89 23.04
CA ASP A 84 -3.50 3.90 24.12
C ASP A 84 -3.02 2.52 23.65
N SER A 85 -2.59 2.41 22.38
CA SER A 85 -2.18 1.15 21.75
C SER A 85 -0.71 1.15 21.32
N VAL A 86 -0.10 -0.04 21.30
CA VAL A 86 1.28 -0.24 20.84
C VAL A 86 1.29 -1.20 19.66
N LYS A 87 1.83 -0.75 18.54
CA LYS A 87 2.06 -1.54 17.33
C LYS A 87 3.54 -1.91 17.25
N SER A 88 3.83 -3.20 17.38
CA SER A 88 5.20 -3.72 17.56
C SER A 88 6.04 -3.84 16.30
N ASP A 89 5.46 -3.71 15.10
CA ASP A 89 6.17 -3.94 13.84
C ASP A 89 7.02 -2.74 13.39
N GLY A 90 6.70 -1.52 13.86
CA GLY A 90 7.38 -0.29 13.48
C GLY A 90 7.31 0.05 11.98
N LYS A 91 6.47 -0.66 11.21
CA LYS A 91 6.35 -0.47 9.76
C LYS A 91 5.59 0.81 9.45
N MET A 92 5.99 1.49 8.39
CA MET A 92 5.33 2.68 7.89
C MET A 92 5.19 2.56 6.38
N HIS A 93 4.01 2.87 5.86
CA HIS A 93 3.74 2.85 4.43
C HIS A 93 3.74 4.28 3.91
N LEU A 94 4.31 4.49 2.73
CA LEU A 94 4.36 5.77 2.04
C LEU A 94 3.73 5.59 0.67
N SER A 95 2.87 6.51 0.25
CA SER A 95 2.39 6.55 -1.13
C SER A 95 3.14 7.59 -1.94
N THR A 96 3.61 7.19 -3.13
CA THR A 96 4.27 8.08 -4.09
C THR A 96 3.58 7.99 -5.44
N PRO A 97 3.23 9.12 -6.09
CA PRO A 97 2.65 9.09 -7.44
C PRO A 97 3.58 8.40 -8.44
N ILE A 98 3.03 7.53 -9.27
CA ILE A 98 3.74 6.85 -10.35
C ILE A 98 3.05 7.13 -11.68
N ASP A 99 3.82 7.27 -12.75
CA ASP A 99 3.27 7.39 -14.10
C ASP A 99 2.73 6.02 -14.57
N PRO A 100 1.44 5.92 -14.96
CA PRO A 100 0.83 4.69 -15.43
C PRO A 100 1.58 4.03 -16.59
N ILE A 101 2.33 4.80 -17.39
CA ILE A 101 3.11 4.24 -18.50
C ILE A 101 4.10 3.17 -18.02
N PHE A 102 4.66 3.33 -16.82
CA PHE A 102 5.61 2.35 -16.29
C PHE A 102 4.97 1.01 -16.02
N LEU A 103 3.68 0.97 -15.64
CA LEU A 103 2.95 -0.28 -15.41
C LEU A 103 2.63 -1.00 -16.72
N VAL A 104 2.42 -0.24 -17.80
CA VAL A 104 2.06 -0.78 -19.12
C VAL A 104 3.30 -1.24 -19.92
N LEU A 105 4.44 -0.57 -19.76
CA LEU A 105 5.68 -0.85 -20.50
C LEU A 105 6.13 -2.33 -20.50
N PRO A 106 6.09 -3.08 -19.37
CA PRO A 106 6.45 -4.49 -19.34
C PRO A 106 5.59 -5.36 -20.28
N TYR A 107 4.31 -5.03 -20.41
CA TYR A 107 3.37 -5.76 -21.27
C TYR A 107 3.59 -5.39 -22.74
N LEU A 108 3.79 -4.11 -23.04
CA LEU A 108 4.14 -3.64 -24.39
C LEU A 108 5.43 -4.29 -24.90
N ARG A 109 6.44 -4.42 -24.04
CA ARG A 109 7.72 -5.05 -24.40
C ARG A 109 7.59 -6.56 -24.70
N LYS A 110 6.59 -7.22 -24.11
CA LYS A 110 6.31 -8.65 -24.38
C LYS A 110 5.56 -8.84 -25.70
N SER A 111 4.80 -7.85 -26.14
CA SER A 111 4.06 -7.93 -27.41
C SER A 111 5.00 -7.85 -28.61
N GLN A 112 4.83 -8.76 -29.56
CA GLN A 112 5.60 -8.81 -30.82
C GLN A 112 4.84 -8.24 -32.02
N LEU A 113 3.54 -7.97 -31.84
CA LEU A 113 2.63 -7.56 -32.91
C LEU A 113 1.85 -6.31 -32.48
N ALA A 114 1.40 -5.53 -33.46
CA ALA A 114 0.46 -4.45 -33.19
C ALA A 114 -0.89 -5.07 -32.82
N CYS A 115 -1.25 -5.01 -31.53
CA CYS A 115 -2.51 -5.49 -31.00
C CYS A 115 -3.18 -4.42 -30.12
N PRO A 116 -4.51 -4.47 -29.98
CA PRO A 116 -5.26 -3.61 -29.06
C PRO A 116 -4.79 -3.74 -27.61
N LEU A 117 -4.91 -2.65 -26.82
CA LEU A 117 -4.39 -2.59 -25.46
C LEU A 117 -5.08 -3.59 -24.51
N ASP A 118 -6.38 -3.81 -24.69
CA ASP A 118 -7.20 -4.82 -24.00
C ASP A 118 -6.71 -6.26 -24.22
N GLN A 119 -5.98 -6.51 -25.30
CA GLN A 119 -5.34 -7.80 -25.55
C GLN A 119 -3.94 -7.89 -24.95
N ILE A 120 -3.27 -6.76 -24.75
CA ILE A 120 -1.90 -6.68 -24.21
C ILE A 120 -1.91 -6.69 -22.68
N LEU A 121 -2.85 -5.97 -22.05
CA LEU A 121 -2.96 -5.81 -20.60
C LEU A 121 -3.69 -6.97 -19.93
N LYS A 122 -3.32 -8.20 -20.28
CA LYS A 122 -3.82 -9.40 -19.62
C LYS A 122 -2.75 -10.03 -18.75
N ASP A 123 -3.04 -10.15 -17.47
CA ASP A 123 -2.18 -10.86 -16.51
C ASP A 123 -3.02 -11.80 -15.63
N ASP A 124 -2.90 -13.10 -15.88
CA ASP A 124 -3.61 -14.14 -15.13
C ASP A 124 -3.18 -14.17 -13.64
N GLU A 125 -1.97 -13.70 -13.32
CA GLU A 125 -1.49 -13.61 -11.93
C GLU A 125 -2.00 -12.35 -11.21
N PHE A 126 -2.33 -11.30 -11.96
CA PHE A 126 -2.74 -9.99 -11.45
C PHE A 126 -3.97 -9.46 -12.21
N PRO A 127 -5.19 -9.95 -11.91
CA PRO A 127 -6.40 -9.62 -12.66
C PRO A 127 -6.79 -8.13 -12.59
N GLU A 128 -6.33 -7.42 -11.55
CA GLU A 128 -6.56 -5.97 -11.38
C GLU A 128 -5.84 -5.12 -12.44
N THR A 129 -5.04 -5.73 -13.32
CA THR A 129 -4.34 -5.05 -14.43
C THR A 129 -5.30 -4.61 -15.55
N GLU A 130 -6.47 -5.23 -15.69
CA GLU A 130 -7.44 -4.96 -16.78
C GLU A 130 -8.34 -3.72 -16.55
N ARG A 131 -8.06 -2.93 -15.50
CA ARG A 131 -8.88 -1.75 -15.12
C ARG A 131 -8.77 -0.59 -16.10
#